data_AF-A0A941USS0-F1
#
_entry.id   AF-A0A941USS0-F1
#
_cell.length_a   1.000
_cell.length_b   1.000
_cell.length_c   1.000
_cell.angle_alpha   90.00
_cell.angle_beta   90.00
_cell.angle_gamma   90.00
#
_symmetry.space_group_name_H-M   'P 1'
#
loop_
_entity.id
_entity.type
_entity.pdbx_description
1 polymer ?
#
loop_
_entity_poly.entity_id
_entity_poly.type
_entity_poly.pdbx_seq_one_letter_code
_entity_poly.pdbx_strand_id
1 'polypeptide(L)'
;MKALLRVMVVLMVAAAMVSMAGCAPKISGAVKDDTTVTGTSKELAKTTSDVEEYQGPKLRVGVVNFQNKTPSKVLGIGEAVADILGTILQKTGRFIVIPQQDIESIMQQQHMGATGAVNPDTAAKMGEILGLNAIVTGAVT
;
A
#
# COMPACT_ATOMS: atom_id res chain seq x y z
N MET A 1 10.96 -66.45 -11.48
CA MET A 1 12.03 -65.47 -11.82
C MET A 1 11.50 -64.14 -12.37
N LYS A 2 10.47 -64.10 -13.25
CA LYS A 2 9.94 -62.84 -13.83
C LYS A 2 9.30 -61.86 -12.82
N ALA A 3 8.68 -62.35 -11.75
CA ALA A 3 8.08 -61.50 -10.69
C ALA A 3 9.14 -60.81 -9.82
N LEU A 4 10.22 -61.51 -9.46
CA LEU A 4 11.37 -60.96 -8.75
C LEU A 4 12.07 -59.85 -9.55
N LEU A 5 12.23 -60.05 -10.87
CA LEU A 5 12.83 -59.05 -11.75
C LEU A 5 11.95 -57.78 -11.86
N ARG A 6 10.62 -57.93 -11.90
CA ARG A 6 9.69 -56.77 -11.94
C ARG A 6 9.69 -55.99 -10.64
N VAL A 7 9.71 -56.66 -9.49
CA VAL A 7 9.77 -56.00 -8.17
C VAL A 7 11.10 -55.26 -8.00
N MET A 8 12.21 -55.84 -8.46
CA MET A 8 13.52 -55.19 -8.38
C MET A 8 13.62 -53.98 -9.32
N VAL A 9 13.02 -54.05 -10.52
CA VAL A 9 12.95 -52.90 -11.46
C VAL A 9 12.08 -51.77 -10.91
N VAL A 10 10.93 -52.08 -10.29
CA VAL A 10 10.07 -51.06 -9.65
C VAL A 10 10.79 -50.40 -8.47
N LEU A 11 11.55 -51.16 -7.69
CA LEU A 11 12.30 -50.63 -6.56
C LEU A 11 13.50 -49.77 -6.98
N MET A 12 14.17 -50.11 -8.10
CA MET A 12 15.20 -49.26 -8.71
C MET A 12 14.63 -47.97 -9.31
N VAL A 13 13.47 -48.02 -9.97
CA VAL A 13 12.82 -46.83 -10.56
C VAL A 13 12.30 -45.90 -9.45
N ALA A 14 11.77 -46.44 -8.36
CA ALA A 14 11.34 -45.65 -7.21
C ALA A 14 12.53 -44.98 -6.49
N ALA A 15 13.68 -45.64 -6.40
CA ALA A 15 14.90 -45.05 -5.81
C ALA A 15 15.50 -43.94 -6.68
N ALA A 16 15.38 -44.03 -8.01
CA ALA A 16 15.88 -43.01 -8.94
C ALA A 16 15.06 -41.70 -8.91
N MET A 17 13.80 -41.74 -8.44
CA MET A 17 12.95 -40.55 -8.34
C MET A 17 13.21 -39.69 -7.09
N VAL A 18 14.01 -40.18 -6.12
CA VAL A 18 14.28 -39.47 -4.85
C VAL A 18 15.51 -38.53 -4.94
N SER A 19 16.28 -38.61 -6.02
CA SER A 19 17.55 -37.86 -6.17
C SER A 19 17.45 -36.47 -6.80
N MET A 20 16.24 -35.91 -7.00
CA MET A 20 16.06 -34.50 -7.40
C MET A 20 15.42 -33.67 -6.28
N ALA A 21 15.99 -33.73 -5.08
CA ALA A 21 15.86 -32.63 -4.12
C ALA A 21 16.79 -31.50 -4.59
N GLY A 22 16.25 -30.60 -5.41
CA GLY A 22 16.96 -29.46 -5.95
C GLY A 22 17.51 -28.55 -4.84
N CYS A 23 18.80 -28.23 -4.90
CA CYS A 23 19.34 -27.06 -4.23
C CYS A 23 18.76 -25.82 -4.91
N ALA A 24 17.88 -25.09 -4.21
CA ALA A 24 17.57 -23.71 -4.58
C ALA A 24 18.82 -22.85 -4.31
N PRO A 25 19.35 -22.08 -5.28
CA PRO A 25 20.44 -21.15 -5.00
C PRO A 25 19.89 -20.02 -4.13
N LYS A 26 20.28 -19.99 -2.84
CA LYS A 26 20.18 -18.79 -2.01
C LYS A 26 21.16 -17.76 -2.57
N ILE A 27 20.66 -16.83 -3.37
CA ILE A 27 21.39 -15.62 -3.72
C ILE A 27 21.38 -14.72 -2.47
N SER A 28 22.28 -14.99 -1.53
CA SER A 28 22.58 -14.07 -0.43
C SER A 28 23.53 -13.00 -0.98
N GLY A 29 22.96 -12.03 -1.68
CA GLY A 29 23.62 -10.75 -1.89
C GLY A 29 23.53 -9.97 -0.59
N ALA A 30 24.50 -10.14 0.31
CA ALA A 30 24.68 -9.20 1.40
C ALA A 30 25.10 -7.85 0.80
N VAL A 31 24.14 -6.94 0.68
CA VAL A 31 24.41 -5.53 0.38
C VAL A 31 25.21 -5.01 1.57
N LYS A 32 26.48 -4.68 1.32
CA LYS A 32 27.35 -4.04 2.31
C LYS A 32 26.81 -2.64 2.58
N ASP A 33 26.61 -2.30 3.85
CA ASP A 33 26.25 -0.97 4.29
C ASP A 33 27.38 0.01 3.94
N ASP A 34 27.23 0.70 2.82
CA ASP A 34 28.11 1.80 2.44
C ASP A 34 27.82 2.97 3.38
N THR A 35 28.67 3.10 4.39
CA THR A 35 28.61 4.16 5.39
C THR A 35 29.17 5.43 4.77
N THR A 36 28.36 6.11 3.98
CA THR A 36 28.66 7.47 3.51
C THR A 36 28.78 8.40 4.71
N VAL A 37 29.86 9.18 4.70
CA VAL A 37 30.47 9.97 5.79
C VAL A 37 29.65 11.21 6.19
N THR A 38 28.37 11.02 6.51
CA THR A 38 27.57 12.03 7.20
C THR A 38 26.65 11.32 8.19
N GLY A 39 27.05 11.33 9.47
CA GLY A 39 26.38 10.67 10.60
C GLY A 39 24.98 11.21 10.96
N THR A 40 24.20 11.63 9.98
CA THR A 40 22.84 12.17 10.13
C THR A 40 21.78 11.24 9.55
N SER A 41 22.16 10.10 8.95
CA SER A 41 21.21 9.09 8.48
C SER A 41 20.64 8.21 9.61
N LYS A 42 21.38 8.05 10.72
CA LYS A 42 20.93 7.21 11.84
C LYS A 42 19.90 7.89 12.75
N GLU A 43 19.90 9.21 12.86
CA GLU A 43 18.92 9.97 13.67
C GLU A 43 17.55 10.05 12.96
N LEU A 44 17.56 10.23 11.63
CA LEU A 44 16.36 10.16 10.79
C LEU A 44 15.81 8.73 10.69
N ALA A 45 16.68 7.71 10.66
CA ALA A 45 16.27 6.31 10.72
C ALA A 45 15.71 5.93 12.10
N LYS A 46 16.27 6.44 13.20
CA LYS A 46 15.80 6.14 14.57
C LYS A 46 14.42 6.72 14.86
N THR A 47 14.11 7.92 14.35
CA THR A 47 12.76 8.49 14.47
C THR A 47 11.72 7.73 13.64
N THR A 48 12.15 6.95 12.64
CA THR A 48 11.26 6.11 11.81
C THR A 48 11.20 4.66 12.29
N SER A 49 12.20 4.19 13.02
CA SER A 49 12.30 2.82 13.55
C SER A 49 11.50 2.63 14.85
N ASP A 50 11.18 3.72 15.54
CA ASP A 50 10.34 3.73 16.76
C ASP A 50 8.91 4.24 16.47
N VAL A 51 8.50 4.37 15.20
CA VAL A 51 7.06 4.46 14.89
C VAL A 51 6.54 3.05 15.08
N GLU A 52 6.14 2.74 16.33
CA GLU A 52 5.44 1.50 16.62
C GLU A 52 4.39 1.28 15.53
N GLU A 53 4.56 0.21 14.77
CA GLU A 53 3.73 -0.07 13.61
C GLU A 53 2.29 -0.08 14.09
N TYR A 54 1.49 0.83 13.57
CA TYR A 54 0.13 1.01 14.06
C TYR A 54 -0.70 -0.23 13.72
N GLN A 55 -0.93 -1.09 14.71
CA GLN A 55 -1.72 -2.31 14.59
C GLN A 55 -3.23 -2.08 14.80
N GLY A 56 -3.66 -0.83 14.91
CA GLY A 56 -5.07 -0.47 15.08
C GLY A 56 -5.84 -0.45 13.76
N PRO A 57 -7.19 -0.40 13.81
CA PRO A 57 -8.01 -0.22 12.62
C PRO A 57 -7.64 1.08 11.88
N LYS A 58 -7.31 0.98 10.59
CA LYS A 58 -6.94 2.15 9.78
C LYS A 58 -8.17 2.99 9.46
N LEU A 59 -8.04 4.31 9.60
CA LEU A 59 -9.10 5.25 9.24
C LEU A 59 -9.01 5.60 7.76
N ARG A 60 -10.14 5.56 7.06
CA ARG A 60 -10.25 5.99 5.66
C ARG A 60 -10.37 7.50 5.62
N VAL A 61 -9.46 8.18 4.94
CA VAL A 61 -9.42 9.65 4.89
C VAL A 61 -9.40 10.12 3.45
N GLY A 62 -10.35 10.99 3.10
CA GLY A 62 -10.36 11.68 1.81
C GLY A 62 -9.45 12.89 1.87
N VAL A 63 -8.53 13.06 0.91
CA VAL A 63 -7.69 14.27 0.82
C VAL A 63 -8.07 14.98 -0.47
N VAL A 64 -8.62 16.20 -0.36
CA VAL A 64 -8.97 17.02 -1.52
C VAL A 64 -7.80 17.92 -1.94
N ASN A 65 -7.79 18.33 -3.20
CA ASN A 65 -6.84 19.33 -3.67
C ASN A 65 -6.95 20.63 -2.85
N PHE A 66 -5.80 21.18 -2.47
CA PHE A 66 -5.76 22.41 -1.69
C PHE A 66 -6.02 23.62 -2.60
N GLN A 67 -6.75 24.61 -2.10
CA GLN A 67 -6.98 25.85 -2.86
C GLN A 67 -5.68 26.67 -2.92
N ASN A 68 -5.19 26.98 -4.11
CA ASN A 68 -4.05 27.90 -4.26
C ASN A 68 -4.54 29.36 -4.09
N LYS A 69 -4.17 30.00 -2.96
CA LYS A 69 -4.42 31.41 -2.66
C LYS A 69 -3.14 32.26 -2.76
N THR A 70 -2.05 31.68 -3.24
CA THR A 70 -0.78 32.41 -3.43
C THR A 70 -0.90 33.35 -4.63
N PRO A 71 -0.05 34.41 -4.71
CA PRO A 71 0.06 35.24 -5.91
C PRO A 71 0.59 34.49 -7.15
N SER A 72 1.09 33.26 -6.96
CA SER A 72 1.67 32.45 -8.02
C SER A 72 0.58 31.88 -8.93
N LYS A 73 0.75 32.06 -10.24
CA LYS A 73 -0.12 31.47 -11.28
C LYS A 73 0.22 30.01 -11.59
N VAL A 74 1.11 29.39 -10.82
CA VAL A 74 1.49 28.00 -11.01
C VAL A 74 0.28 27.11 -10.71
N LEU A 75 -0.16 26.39 -11.72
CA LEU A 75 -1.20 25.38 -11.61
C LEU A 75 -0.66 24.14 -10.89
N GLY A 76 -1.53 23.40 -10.21
CA GLY A 76 -1.16 22.13 -9.57
C GLY A 76 -0.47 22.23 -8.20
N ILE A 77 -0.23 23.44 -7.65
CA ILE A 77 0.29 23.59 -6.28
C ILE A 77 -0.62 22.87 -5.27
N GLY A 78 -1.93 23.03 -5.44
CA GLY A 78 -2.93 22.41 -4.58
C GLY A 78 -2.94 20.88 -4.60
N GLU A 79 -2.74 20.32 -5.79
CA GLU A 79 -2.67 18.88 -6.05
C GLU A 79 -1.37 18.31 -5.50
N ALA A 80 -0.24 18.96 -5.77
CA ALA A 80 1.05 18.54 -5.24
C ALA A 80 1.07 18.51 -3.70
N VAL A 81 0.44 19.48 -3.04
CA VAL A 81 0.32 19.48 -1.57
C VAL A 81 -0.57 18.33 -1.09
N ALA A 82 -1.68 18.06 -1.79
CA ALA A 82 -2.56 16.94 -1.47
C ALA A 82 -1.82 15.59 -1.60
N ASP A 83 -1.01 15.41 -2.65
CA ASP A 83 -0.22 14.19 -2.88
C ASP A 83 0.87 13.98 -1.82
N ILE A 84 1.59 15.05 -1.47
CA ILE A 84 2.60 15.02 -0.42
C ILE A 84 1.95 14.65 0.91
N LEU A 85 0.85 15.31 1.25
CA LEU A 85 0.11 15.02 2.49
C LEU A 85 -0.42 13.58 2.48
N GLY A 86 -1.01 13.13 1.38
CA GLY A 86 -1.50 11.75 1.24
C GLY A 86 -0.39 10.73 1.44
N THR A 87 0.79 10.97 0.88
CA THR A 87 1.98 10.12 1.08
C THR A 87 2.42 10.11 2.54
N ILE A 88 2.45 11.26 3.20
CA ILE A 88 2.81 11.36 4.63
C ILE A 88 1.82 10.56 5.47
N LEU A 89 0.52 10.71 5.24
CA LEU A 89 -0.53 9.99 5.96
C LEU A 89 -0.43 8.48 5.74
N GLN A 90 -0.17 8.02 4.51
CA GLN A 90 0.03 6.59 4.23
C GLN A 90 1.25 6.02 4.96
N LYS A 91 2.36 6.76 5.02
CA LYS A 91 3.59 6.35 5.72
C LYS A 91 3.39 6.16 7.23
N THR A 92 2.39 6.79 7.83
CA THR A 92 2.09 6.58 9.26
C THR A 92 1.52 5.20 9.56
N GLY A 93 1.05 4.46 8.56
CA GLY A 93 0.37 3.18 8.73
C GLY A 93 -1.04 3.28 9.34
N ARG A 94 -1.52 4.49 9.70
CA ARG A 94 -2.80 4.69 10.42
C ARG A 94 -3.98 4.99 9.51
N PHE A 95 -3.72 5.34 8.25
CA PHE A 95 -4.72 5.85 7.34
C PHE A 95 -4.76 5.08 6.01
N ILE A 96 -5.96 4.90 5.49
CA ILE A 96 -6.21 4.53 4.10
C ILE A 96 -6.59 5.83 3.39
N VAL A 97 -5.66 6.36 2.59
CA VAL A 97 -5.85 7.66 1.92
C VAL A 97 -6.57 7.45 0.60
N ILE A 98 -7.63 8.23 0.38
CA ILE A 98 -8.40 8.27 -0.87
C ILE A 98 -8.25 9.66 -1.47
N PRO A 99 -7.51 9.82 -2.59
CA PRO A 99 -7.36 11.10 -3.28
C PRO A 99 -8.69 11.57 -3.84
N GLN A 100 -8.97 12.87 -3.74
CA GLN A 100 -10.19 13.51 -4.23
C GLN A 100 -9.85 14.80 -4.96
N GLN A 101 -10.50 15.06 -6.10
CA GLN A 101 -10.23 16.25 -6.90
C GLN A 101 -10.75 17.51 -6.21
N ASP A 102 -11.99 17.44 -5.74
CA ASP A 102 -12.69 18.50 -5.02
C ASP A 102 -13.89 17.93 -4.23
N ILE A 103 -14.57 18.78 -3.46
CA ILE A 103 -15.77 18.39 -2.71
C ILE A 103 -16.92 18.01 -3.65
N GLU A 104 -16.97 18.59 -4.85
CA GLU A 104 -18.01 18.32 -5.84
C GLU A 104 -17.87 16.93 -6.46
N SER A 105 -16.65 16.46 -6.67
CA SER A 105 -16.33 15.09 -7.07
C SER A 105 -16.76 14.07 -6.03
N ILE A 106 -16.61 14.38 -4.74
CA ILE A 106 -17.12 13.55 -3.64
C ILE A 106 -18.66 13.45 -3.71
N MET A 107 -19.35 14.57 -3.97
CA MET A 107 -20.81 14.59 -4.10
C MET A 107 -21.29 13.86 -5.35
N GLN A 108 -20.58 13.96 -6.48
CA GLN A 108 -20.89 13.18 -7.69
C GLN A 108 -20.70 11.69 -7.46
N GLN A 109 -19.60 11.28 -6.81
CA GLN A 109 -19.38 9.88 -6.44
C GLN A 109 -20.50 9.35 -5.54
N GLN A 110 -20.97 10.16 -4.59
CA GLN A 110 -22.10 9.80 -3.75
C GLN A 110 -23.40 9.67 -4.55
N HIS A 111 -23.64 10.55 -5.53
CA HIS A 111 -24.79 10.46 -6.42
C HIS A 111 -24.74 9.19 -7.29
N MET A 112 -23.57 8.85 -7.84
CA MET A 112 -23.35 7.59 -8.57
C MET A 112 -23.49 6.35 -7.68
N GLY A 113 -23.13 6.46 -6.40
CA GLY A 113 -23.37 5.41 -5.41
C GLY A 113 -24.85 5.18 -5.12
N ALA A 114 -25.63 6.27 -5.05
CA ALA A 114 -27.07 6.23 -4.80
C ALA A 114 -27.88 5.69 -6.00
N THR A 115 -27.36 5.78 -7.23
CA THR A 115 -28.03 5.25 -8.43
C THR A 115 -27.85 3.74 -8.63
N GLY A 116 -27.14 3.05 -7.73
CA GLY A 116 -27.04 1.58 -7.72
C GLY A 116 -25.96 0.98 -8.61
N ALA A 117 -25.01 1.77 -9.12
CA ALA A 117 -23.88 1.29 -9.92
C ALA A 117 -22.76 0.61 -9.11
N VAL A 118 -22.94 0.45 -7.80
CA VAL A 118 -21.97 -0.14 -6.86
C VAL A 118 -22.68 -1.13 -5.93
N ASN A 119 -21.95 -2.18 -5.54
CA ASN A 119 -22.46 -3.37 -4.85
C ASN A 119 -23.41 -3.02 -3.67
N PRO A 120 -24.65 -3.55 -3.65
CA PRO A 120 -25.66 -3.24 -2.62
C PRO A 120 -25.27 -3.68 -1.20
N ASP A 121 -24.32 -4.60 -1.02
CA ASP A 121 -23.81 -5.00 0.30
C ASP A 121 -23.04 -3.85 1.00
N THR A 122 -22.72 -2.77 0.27
CA THR A 122 -21.98 -1.58 0.75
C THR A 122 -22.88 -0.34 0.95
N ALA A 123 -24.20 -0.46 0.80
CA ALA A 123 -25.12 0.66 0.64
C ALA A 123 -25.66 1.29 1.95
N ALA A 124 -24.85 1.43 2.99
CA ALA A 124 -25.27 2.14 4.21
C ALA A 124 -24.82 3.62 4.15
N LYS A 125 -25.80 4.52 4.31
CA LYS A 125 -25.81 5.99 4.57
C LYS A 125 -24.88 6.90 3.75
N MET A 126 -25.46 7.92 3.14
CA MET A 126 -24.84 8.98 2.31
C MET A 126 -23.42 9.52 2.67
N GLY A 127 -22.96 9.50 3.94
CA GLY A 127 -21.55 9.77 4.30
C GLY A 127 -20.66 8.53 4.49
N GLU A 128 -21.26 7.38 4.75
CA GLU A 128 -20.70 6.02 4.77
C GLU A 128 -20.56 5.39 3.36
N ILE A 129 -21.17 5.95 2.30
CA ILE A 129 -21.18 5.35 0.93
C ILE A 129 -19.78 5.28 0.28
N LEU A 130 -18.88 6.24 0.55
CA LEU A 130 -17.46 6.14 0.16
C LEU A 130 -16.62 5.43 1.25
N GLY A 131 -17.21 5.17 2.41
CA GLY A 131 -16.55 4.62 3.59
C GLY A 131 -15.50 5.53 4.21
N LEU A 132 -15.57 6.86 4.04
CA LEU A 132 -14.60 7.78 4.63
C LEU A 132 -14.94 8.09 6.11
N ASN A 133 -13.93 8.06 6.97
CA ASN A 133 -14.03 8.50 8.36
C ASN A 133 -13.80 10.01 8.51
N ALA A 134 -13.03 10.62 7.61
CA ALA A 134 -12.74 12.06 7.61
C ALA A 134 -12.38 12.57 6.22
N ILE A 135 -12.49 13.89 6.02
CA ILE A 135 -12.03 14.60 4.82
C ILE A 135 -11.06 15.70 5.26
N VAL A 136 -9.93 15.81 4.57
CA VAL A 136 -8.92 16.87 4.77
C VAL A 136 -8.99 17.83 3.59
N THR A 137 -9.19 19.11 3.91
CA THR A 137 -9.27 20.22 2.95
C THR A 137 -8.47 21.41 3.48
N GLY A 138 -8.07 22.32 2.59
CA GLY A 138 -7.29 23.48 2.98
C GLY A 138 -6.95 24.40 1.81
N ALA A 139 -6.11 25.39 2.11
CA ALA A 139 -5.60 26.33 1.12
C ALA A 139 -4.10 26.57 1.34
N VAL A 140 -3.38 26.82 0.25
CA VAL A 140 -1.97 27.25 0.24
C VAL A 140 -1.96 28.77 0.11
N THR A 141 -1.37 29.47 1.07
CA THR A 141 -1.35 30.95 1.15
C THR A 141 0.05 31.51 1.06
#